data_AF-A0A539E9A0-F1
#
_entry.id   AF-A0A539E9A0-F1
#
_cell.length_a   1.000
_cell.length_b   1.000
_cell.length_c   1.000
_cell.angle_alpha   90.00
_cell.angle_beta   90.00
_cell.angle_gamma   90.00
#
_symmetry.space_group_name_H-M   'P 1'
#
loop_
_entity.id
_entity.type
_entity.pdbx_description
1 polymer ?
#
loop_
_entity_poly.entity_id
_entity_poly.type
_entity_poly.pdbx_seq_one_letter_code
_entity_poly.pdbx_strand_id
1 'polypeptide(L)'
;EARVGTPKVESARIALEALNPDVKVVAHTTRVDSSNVDALISQYDVIVDGTDNLPTRFLINDACVKLGKPNVHAAIYRFEGQLTVFWPNYPKQRGGCYRCMFPVPPPPGFAPSCSEIGVLGVLPGVMGVLQAVEAIKILLGKGEPLVGRMMYYDSLGARFSEFKLKRKEDCAYCGDGAVISTYEEYEQLCAAP
;
A
#
# COMPACT_ATOMS: atom_id res chain seq x y z
N GLU A 1 10.25 24.60 3.88
CA GLU A 1 9.90 25.98 3.48
C GLU A 1 10.00 26.27 1.99
N ALA A 2 11.17 26.25 1.34
CA ALA A 2 11.34 26.76 -0.04
C ALA A 2 10.49 26.07 -1.15
N ARG A 3 9.87 24.91 -0.89
CA ARG A 3 9.03 24.17 -1.86
C ARG A 3 7.57 24.01 -1.40
N VAL A 4 7.13 24.77 -0.40
CA VAL A 4 5.71 24.80 0.00
C VAL A 4 4.88 25.28 -1.20
N GLY A 5 3.74 24.63 -1.46
CA GLY A 5 2.87 24.91 -2.61
C GLY A 5 3.25 24.18 -3.90
N THR A 6 4.45 23.59 -4.00
CA THR A 6 4.80 22.71 -5.12
C THR A 6 4.07 21.37 -4.97
N PRO A 7 3.52 20.77 -6.04
CA PRO A 7 2.95 19.42 -5.97
C PRO A 7 3.92 18.44 -5.32
N LYS A 8 3.41 17.60 -4.40
CA LYS A 8 4.25 16.66 -3.61
C LYS A 8 5.10 15.77 -4.51
N VAL A 9 4.51 15.24 -5.59
CA VAL A 9 5.18 14.37 -6.55
C VAL A 9 6.36 15.06 -7.25
N GLU A 10 6.24 16.35 -7.52
CA GLU A 10 7.29 17.13 -8.19
C GLU A 10 8.42 17.50 -7.21
N SER A 11 8.06 17.90 -5.99
CA SER A 11 9.04 18.11 -4.91
C SER A 11 9.84 16.83 -4.61
N ALA A 12 9.18 15.66 -4.64
CA ALA A 12 9.81 14.37 -4.47
C ALA A 12 10.73 14.03 -5.66
N ARG A 13 10.28 14.27 -6.90
CA ARG A 13 11.09 14.07 -8.11
C ARG A 13 12.40 14.83 -8.04
N ILE A 14 12.35 16.13 -7.73
CA ILE A 14 13.52 17.00 -7.57
C ILE A 14 14.49 16.43 -6.51
N ALA A 15 13.96 16.00 -5.36
CA ALA A 15 14.79 15.48 -4.28
C ALA A 15 15.46 14.14 -4.65
N LEU A 16 14.74 13.25 -5.32
CA LEU A 16 15.23 11.93 -5.72
C LEU A 16 16.29 12.01 -6.83
N GLU A 17 16.06 12.83 -7.85
CA GLU A 17 17.03 13.02 -8.95
C GLU A 17 18.30 13.75 -8.46
N ALA A 18 18.18 14.66 -7.48
CA ALA A 18 19.35 15.26 -6.84
C ALA A 18 20.15 14.26 -6.00
N LEU A 19 19.50 13.26 -5.41
CA LEU A 19 20.15 12.19 -4.64
C LEU A 19 20.82 11.17 -5.57
N ASN A 20 20.16 10.77 -6.65
CA ASN A 20 20.69 9.86 -7.65
C ASN A 20 20.23 10.30 -9.05
N PRO A 21 21.09 10.91 -9.87
CA PRO A 21 20.72 11.40 -11.20
C PRO A 21 20.47 10.27 -12.21
N ASP A 22 20.86 9.03 -11.91
CA ASP A 22 20.68 7.90 -12.82
C ASP A 22 19.26 7.31 -12.77
N VAL A 23 18.44 7.67 -11.77
CA VAL A 23 17.06 7.18 -11.68
C VAL A 23 16.12 8.00 -12.54
N LYS A 24 15.19 7.31 -13.22
CA LYS A 24 14.06 7.95 -13.89
C LYS A 24 12.88 8.03 -12.92
N VAL A 25 12.49 9.24 -12.52
CA VAL A 25 11.33 9.46 -11.66
C VAL A 25 10.15 9.99 -12.48
N VAL A 26 9.09 9.18 -12.59
CA VAL A 26 7.85 9.55 -13.30
C VAL A 26 6.85 10.10 -12.29
N ALA A 27 6.66 11.42 -12.29
CA ALA A 27 5.69 12.08 -11.42
C ALA A 27 4.28 12.04 -12.03
N HIS A 28 3.32 11.49 -11.29
CA HIS A 28 1.91 11.51 -11.65
C HIS A 28 1.17 12.54 -10.78
N THR A 29 0.95 13.74 -11.32
CA THR A 29 0.15 14.79 -10.64
C THR A 29 -1.34 14.53 -10.83
N THR A 30 -1.80 13.35 -10.42
CA THR A 30 -3.21 12.93 -10.49
C THR A 30 -3.61 12.23 -9.21
N ARG A 31 -4.90 12.29 -8.86
CA ARG A 31 -5.46 11.47 -7.79
C ARG A 31 -5.72 10.07 -8.35
N VAL A 32 -5.32 9.02 -7.62
CA VAL A 32 -5.64 7.64 -7.99
C VAL A 32 -7.12 7.40 -7.70
N ASP A 33 -7.85 6.91 -8.71
CA ASP A 33 -9.28 6.59 -8.63
C ASP A 33 -9.63 5.38 -9.53
N SER A 34 -10.89 4.96 -9.48
CA SER A 34 -11.41 3.81 -10.23
C SER A 34 -11.20 3.91 -11.74
N SER A 35 -11.16 5.13 -12.29
CA SER A 35 -11.02 5.36 -13.73
C SER A 35 -9.59 5.21 -14.22
N ASN A 36 -8.59 5.38 -13.35
CA ASN A 36 -7.18 5.45 -13.73
C ASN A 36 -6.26 4.40 -13.09
N VAL A 37 -6.70 3.73 -12.02
CA VAL A 37 -5.83 2.85 -11.21
C VAL A 37 -5.19 1.72 -12.03
N ASP A 38 -5.95 1.09 -12.92
CA ASP A 38 -5.45 -0.03 -13.74
C ASP A 38 -4.36 0.43 -14.71
N ALA A 39 -4.60 1.57 -15.38
CA ALA A 39 -3.65 2.15 -16.32
C ALA A 39 -2.37 2.58 -15.60
N LEU A 40 -2.46 3.09 -14.37
CA LEU A 40 -1.30 3.47 -13.56
C LEU A 40 -0.52 2.25 -13.07
N ILE A 41 -1.17 1.29 -12.41
CA ILE A 41 -0.52 0.15 -11.77
C ILE A 41 0.10 -0.81 -12.80
N SER A 42 -0.52 -1.00 -13.96
CA SER A 42 -0.02 -1.90 -15.00
C SER A 42 1.39 -1.56 -15.50
N GLN A 43 1.82 -0.30 -15.37
CA GLN A 43 3.13 0.19 -15.80
C GLN A 43 4.29 -0.19 -14.86
N TYR A 44 4.01 -0.72 -13.67
CA TYR A 44 5.02 -0.95 -12.62
C TYR A 44 5.09 -2.42 -12.19
N ASP A 45 6.25 -2.84 -11.71
CA ASP A 45 6.48 -4.22 -11.24
C ASP A 45 6.06 -4.45 -9.79
N VAL A 46 6.29 -3.45 -8.94
CA VAL A 46 5.98 -3.48 -7.50
C VAL A 46 5.29 -2.19 -7.11
N ILE A 47 4.19 -2.31 -6.37
CA ILE A 47 3.45 -1.17 -5.84
C ILE A 47 3.81 -1.00 -4.36
N VAL A 48 4.20 0.21 -3.98
CA VAL A 48 4.45 0.59 -2.59
C VAL A 48 3.29 1.48 -2.14
N ASP A 49 2.42 0.94 -1.29
CA ASP A 49 1.24 1.66 -0.81
C ASP A 49 1.59 2.50 0.42
N GLY A 50 1.78 3.80 0.18
CA GLY A 50 1.99 4.83 1.20
C GLY A 50 0.75 5.70 1.45
N THR A 51 -0.45 5.20 1.15
CA THR A 51 -1.68 5.99 1.24
C THR A 51 -2.22 6.06 2.67
N ASP A 52 -2.82 7.20 3.00
CA ASP A 52 -3.29 7.56 4.35
C ASP A 52 -4.81 7.45 4.51
N ASN A 53 -5.53 7.00 3.48
CA ASN A 53 -6.98 6.87 3.49
C ASN A 53 -7.43 5.46 3.08
N LEU A 54 -8.52 4.99 3.68
CA LEU A 54 -9.02 3.63 3.45
C LEU A 54 -9.52 3.39 2.02
N PRO A 55 -10.31 4.27 1.39
CA PRO A 55 -10.79 4.03 0.03
C PRO A 55 -9.66 3.74 -0.97
N THR A 56 -8.58 4.53 -0.95
CA THR A 56 -7.44 4.31 -1.85
C THR A 56 -6.68 3.03 -1.52
N ARG A 57 -6.51 2.64 -0.23
CA ARG A 57 -5.88 1.35 0.14
C ARG A 57 -6.62 0.16 -0.44
N PHE A 58 -7.95 0.17 -0.33
CA PHE A 58 -8.79 -0.87 -0.89
C PHE A 58 -8.72 -0.90 -2.43
N LEU A 59 -8.79 0.27 -3.08
CA LEU A 59 -8.67 0.39 -4.53
C LEU A 59 -7.31 -0.13 -5.05
N ILE A 60 -6.20 0.30 -4.44
CA ILE A 60 -4.85 -0.16 -4.79
C ILE A 60 -4.74 -1.66 -4.58
N ASN A 61 -5.25 -2.20 -3.47
CA ASN A 61 -5.25 -3.63 -3.24
C ASN A 61 -5.96 -4.38 -4.36
N ASP A 62 -7.19 -3.99 -4.68
CA ASP A 62 -8.01 -4.71 -5.63
C ASP A 62 -7.44 -4.67 -7.04
N ALA A 63 -6.88 -3.52 -7.45
CA ALA A 63 -6.14 -3.40 -8.69
C ALA A 63 -4.84 -4.22 -8.70
N CYS A 64 -4.09 -4.28 -7.59
CA CYS A 64 -2.93 -5.16 -7.48
C CYS A 64 -3.31 -6.64 -7.60
N VAL A 65 -4.40 -7.07 -6.96
CA VAL A 65 -4.92 -8.44 -7.08
C VAL A 65 -5.30 -8.74 -8.53
N LYS A 66 -6.05 -7.83 -9.18
CA LYS A 66 -6.48 -7.96 -10.57
C LYS A 66 -5.33 -8.08 -11.56
N LEU A 67 -4.30 -7.26 -11.37
CA LEU A 67 -3.13 -7.19 -12.26
C LEU A 67 -2.00 -8.15 -11.84
N GLY A 68 -2.18 -8.91 -10.77
CA GLY A 68 -1.17 -9.83 -10.24
C GLY A 68 0.11 -9.13 -9.76
N LYS A 69 0.01 -7.89 -9.27
CA LYS A 69 1.13 -7.09 -8.80
C LYS A 69 1.31 -7.24 -7.28
N PRO A 70 2.55 -7.34 -6.76
CA PRO A 70 2.80 -7.24 -5.34
C PRO A 70 2.49 -5.83 -4.82
N ASN A 71 1.70 -5.77 -3.74
CA ASN A 71 1.44 -4.55 -2.98
C ASN A 71 2.20 -4.59 -1.65
N VAL A 72 3.27 -3.80 -1.54
CA VAL A 72 4.03 -3.58 -0.32
C VAL A 72 3.29 -2.53 0.52
N HIS A 73 2.49 -3.00 1.47
CA HIS A 73 1.57 -2.17 2.23
C HIS A 73 2.11 -1.86 3.62
N ALA A 74 2.08 -0.58 3.99
CA ALA A 74 2.27 -0.15 5.36
C ALA A 74 1.10 0.71 5.86
N ALA A 75 0.84 0.59 7.16
CA ALA A 75 -0.14 1.42 7.85
C ALA A 75 0.43 1.92 9.18
N ILE A 76 -0.01 3.10 9.60
CA ILE A 76 0.41 3.73 10.85
C ILE A 76 -0.83 4.17 11.62
N TYR A 77 -0.80 3.90 12.92
CA TYR A 77 -1.81 4.37 13.86
C TYR A 77 -1.13 4.87 15.13
N ARG A 78 -1.19 6.18 15.38
CA ARG A 78 -0.53 6.86 16.52
C ARG A 78 0.98 6.57 16.63
N PHE A 79 1.34 5.54 17.39
CA PHE A 79 2.72 5.11 17.71
C PHE A 79 3.01 3.70 17.18
N GLU A 80 2.13 3.16 16.35
CA GLU A 80 2.17 1.77 15.90
C GLU A 80 2.28 1.72 14.39
N GLY A 81 3.12 0.82 13.88
CA GLY A 81 3.32 0.57 12.47
C GLY A 81 3.00 -0.88 12.09
N GLN A 82 2.45 -1.08 10.90
CA GLN A 82 2.20 -2.39 10.32
C GLN A 82 2.83 -2.45 8.93
N LEU A 83 3.41 -3.59 8.57
CA LEU A 83 3.99 -3.86 7.26
C LEU A 83 3.69 -5.28 6.81
N THR A 84 3.24 -5.43 5.57
CA THR A 84 3.05 -6.74 4.93
C THR A 84 3.18 -6.60 3.41
N VAL A 85 3.31 -7.73 2.72
CA VAL A 85 3.25 -7.77 1.26
C VAL A 85 2.01 -8.56 0.84
N PHE A 86 1.02 -7.88 0.30
CA PHE A 86 -0.15 -8.51 -0.29
C PHE A 86 0.19 -8.93 -1.72
N TRP A 87 0.30 -10.24 -1.93
CA TRP A 87 0.68 -10.80 -3.23
C TRP A 87 0.08 -12.19 -3.43
N PRO A 88 -1.19 -12.29 -3.89
CA PRO A 88 -1.87 -13.58 -4.02
C PRO A 88 -1.19 -14.57 -4.96
N ASN A 89 -0.58 -14.08 -6.04
CA ASN A 89 0.17 -14.85 -7.03
C ASN A 89 1.68 -14.95 -6.71
N TYR A 90 2.07 -14.77 -5.45
CA TYR A 90 3.46 -14.94 -5.05
C TYR A 90 3.98 -16.36 -5.44
N PRO A 91 5.15 -16.48 -6.11
CA PRO A 91 5.56 -17.76 -6.70
C PRO A 91 5.85 -18.89 -5.70
N LYS A 92 6.26 -18.58 -4.46
CA LYS A 92 6.63 -19.61 -3.48
C LYS A 92 5.44 -20.17 -2.70
N GLN A 93 4.38 -19.37 -2.53
CA GLN A 93 3.17 -19.76 -1.81
C GLN A 93 2.03 -18.78 -2.12
N ARG A 94 0.78 -19.21 -2.04
CA ARG A 94 -0.37 -18.29 -2.21
C ARG A 94 -0.47 -17.30 -1.05
N GLY A 95 -0.30 -16.01 -1.34
CA GLY A 95 -0.51 -14.92 -0.39
C GLY A 95 -1.99 -14.58 -0.21
N GLY A 96 -2.30 -13.82 0.84
CA GLY A 96 -3.59 -13.14 0.98
C GLY A 96 -3.57 -11.76 0.31
N CYS A 97 -4.76 -11.17 0.14
CA CYS A 97 -4.91 -9.75 -0.18
C CYS A 97 -5.41 -8.97 1.06
N TYR A 98 -5.47 -7.65 0.97
CA TYR A 98 -5.98 -6.78 2.04
C TYR A 98 -7.40 -7.19 2.46
N ARG A 99 -8.26 -7.60 1.50
CA ARG A 99 -9.62 -8.07 1.78
C ARG A 99 -9.70 -9.39 2.55
N CYS A 100 -8.63 -10.19 2.59
CA CYS A 100 -8.58 -11.33 3.52
C CYS A 100 -8.65 -10.86 4.98
N MET A 101 -8.03 -9.72 5.29
CA MET A 101 -8.09 -9.09 6.61
C MET A 101 -9.36 -8.27 6.81
N PHE A 102 -9.69 -7.43 5.81
CA PHE A 102 -10.80 -6.47 5.87
C PHE A 102 -11.76 -6.71 4.70
N PRO A 103 -12.76 -7.62 4.84
CA PRO A 103 -13.55 -8.08 3.70
C PRO A 103 -14.31 -6.97 2.95
N VAL A 104 -14.86 -6.01 3.70
CA VAL A 104 -15.70 -4.93 3.19
C VAL A 104 -15.11 -3.59 3.64
N PRO A 105 -15.05 -2.57 2.76
CA PRO A 105 -14.74 -1.21 3.18
C PRO A 105 -15.70 -0.74 4.28
N PRO A 106 -15.21 -0.10 5.35
CA PRO A 106 -16.10 0.46 6.35
C PRO A 106 -16.91 1.64 5.76
N PRO A 107 -18.08 1.98 6.35
CA PRO A 107 -18.85 3.14 5.93
C PRO A 107 -18.03 4.44 5.98
N PRO A 108 -18.36 5.45 5.15
CA PRO A 108 -17.76 6.77 5.24
C PRO A 108 -17.79 7.32 6.67
N GLY A 109 -16.66 7.84 7.17
CA GLY A 109 -16.53 8.44 8.50
C GLY A 109 -16.25 7.47 9.66
N PHE A 110 -16.15 6.16 9.41
CA PHE A 110 -15.92 5.18 10.49
C PHE A 110 -14.45 5.01 10.91
N ALA A 111 -13.52 5.61 10.18
CA ALA A 111 -12.09 5.55 10.48
C ALA A 111 -11.43 6.90 10.16
N PRO A 112 -10.86 7.59 11.17
CA PRO A 112 -10.23 8.87 10.94
C PRO A 112 -8.90 8.75 10.19
N SER A 113 -8.53 9.76 9.43
CA SER A 113 -7.25 9.82 8.70
C SER A 113 -6.04 9.98 9.63
N CYS A 114 -4.82 9.67 9.18
CA CYS A 114 -3.61 9.93 9.99
C CYS A 114 -3.49 11.41 10.40
N SER A 115 -3.97 12.34 9.56
CA SER A 115 -4.05 13.77 9.86
C SER A 115 -5.05 14.12 10.96
N GLU A 116 -6.10 13.32 11.16
CA GLU A 116 -7.12 13.54 12.20
C GLU A 116 -6.70 12.95 13.55
N ILE A 117 -6.00 11.81 13.54
CA ILE A 117 -5.61 11.10 14.79
C ILE A 117 -4.28 11.60 15.35
N GLY A 118 -3.41 12.13 14.50
CA GLY A 118 -2.03 12.44 14.83
C GLY A 118 -1.15 11.18 14.82
N VAL A 119 0.07 11.34 14.33
CA VAL A 119 1.07 10.25 14.27
C VAL A 119 2.41 10.76 14.78
N LEU A 120 3.22 9.86 15.35
CA LEU A 120 4.61 10.17 15.64
C LEU A 120 5.36 10.46 14.32
N GLY A 121 5.80 11.70 14.11
CA GLY A 121 6.25 12.18 12.79
C GLY A 121 7.41 11.40 12.15
N VAL A 122 8.22 10.69 12.93
CA VAL A 122 9.31 9.84 12.41
C VAL A 122 8.83 8.46 11.92
N LEU A 123 7.66 8.02 12.36
CA LEU A 123 7.14 6.68 12.10
C LEU A 123 6.84 6.44 10.62
N PRO A 124 6.29 7.38 9.83
CA PRO A 124 6.21 7.25 8.37
C PRO A 124 7.56 7.01 7.70
N GLY A 125 8.63 7.66 8.20
CA GLY A 125 9.99 7.44 7.71
C GLY A 125 10.48 6.03 7.99
N VAL A 126 10.28 5.53 9.22
CA VAL A 126 10.65 4.16 9.60
C VAL A 126 9.91 3.14 8.74
N MET A 127 8.59 3.25 8.62
CA MET A 127 7.79 2.31 7.83
C MET A 127 8.11 2.40 6.34
N GLY A 128 8.34 3.60 5.80
CA GLY A 128 8.72 3.79 4.40
C GLY A 128 10.07 3.14 4.04
N VAL A 129 11.06 3.19 4.93
CA VAL A 129 12.33 2.48 4.75
C VAL A 129 12.12 0.98 4.75
N LEU A 130 11.28 0.46 5.65
CA LEU A 130 10.97 -0.97 5.70
C LEU A 130 10.19 -1.42 4.44
N GLN A 131 9.28 -0.60 3.92
CA GLN A 131 8.64 -0.84 2.62
C GLN A 131 9.66 -0.92 1.48
N ALA A 132 10.64 0.00 1.45
CA ALA A 132 11.70 -0.02 0.44
C ALA A 132 12.52 -1.31 0.51
N VAL A 133 12.81 -1.83 1.70
CA VAL A 133 13.49 -3.12 1.88
C VAL A 133 12.66 -4.27 1.29
N GLU A 134 11.35 -4.33 1.52
CA GLU A 134 10.47 -5.34 0.91
C GLU A 134 10.45 -5.22 -0.62
N ALA A 135 10.34 -4.00 -1.16
CA ALA A 135 10.35 -3.77 -2.60
C ALA A 135 11.67 -4.25 -3.25
N ILE A 136 12.82 -3.95 -2.63
CA ILE A 136 14.14 -4.41 -3.10
C ILE A 136 14.24 -5.93 -3.08
N LYS A 137 13.77 -6.60 -2.01
CA LYS A 137 13.75 -8.07 -1.93
C LYS A 137 12.96 -8.68 -3.09
N ILE A 138 11.79 -8.11 -3.39
CA ILE A 138 10.91 -8.57 -4.47
C ILE A 138 11.62 -8.38 -5.82
N LEU A 139 12.11 -7.17 -6.11
CA LEU A 139 12.76 -6.85 -7.39
C LEU A 139 14.01 -7.69 -7.66
N LEU A 140 14.81 -7.95 -6.61
CA LEU A 140 16.03 -8.76 -6.74
C LEU A 140 15.76 -10.28 -6.66
N GLY A 141 14.54 -10.69 -6.29
CA GLY A 141 14.23 -12.09 -5.98
C GLY A 141 15.07 -12.66 -4.83
N LYS A 142 15.44 -11.82 -3.85
CA LYS A 142 16.33 -12.18 -2.72
C LYS A 142 15.59 -12.12 -1.39
N GLY A 143 15.93 -13.07 -0.51
CA GLY A 143 15.34 -13.17 0.83
C GLY A 143 13.88 -13.64 0.80
N GLU A 144 13.16 -13.24 1.84
CA GLU A 144 11.77 -13.66 2.09
C GLU A 144 10.91 -12.42 2.32
N PRO A 145 10.17 -11.96 1.31
CA PRO A 145 9.18 -10.90 1.49
C PRO A 145 8.14 -11.27 2.56
N LEU A 146 7.48 -10.28 3.16
CA LEU A 146 6.45 -10.46 4.19
C LEU A 146 5.11 -10.99 3.62
N VAL A 147 5.14 -11.85 2.60
CA VAL A 147 3.93 -12.46 2.04
C VAL A 147 3.40 -13.51 3.03
N GLY A 148 2.14 -13.33 3.47
CA GLY A 148 1.51 -14.21 4.47
C GLY A 148 1.98 -13.95 5.91
N ARG A 149 2.70 -12.84 6.13
CA ARG A 149 3.21 -12.41 7.44
C ARG A 149 2.99 -10.91 7.60
N MET A 150 2.74 -10.47 8.81
CA MET A 150 2.60 -9.04 9.13
C MET A 150 3.61 -8.70 10.20
N MET A 151 4.53 -7.79 9.88
CA MET A 151 5.37 -7.16 10.87
C MET A 151 4.58 -6.03 11.54
N TYR A 152 4.68 -5.98 12.86
CA TYR A 152 4.11 -4.96 13.71
C TYR A 152 5.22 -4.28 14.50
N TYR A 153 5.20 -2.95 14.52
CA TYR A 153 6.17 -2.14 15.24
C TYR A 153 5.47 -1.30 16.30
N ASP A 154 5.74 -1.59 17.57
CA ASP A 154 5.40 -0.74 18.72
C ASP A 154 6.54 0.24 18.97
N SER A 155 6.36 1.50 18.59
CA SER A 155 7.43 2.50 18.66
C SER A 155 7.70 2.96 20.09
N LEU A 156 6.73 2.88 21.00
CA LEU A 156 6.92 3.30 22.40
C LEU A 156 7.72 2.25 23.17
N GLY A 157 7.45 0.98 22.91
CA GLY A 157 8.21 -0.14 23.48
C GLY A 157 9.47 -0.51 22.70
N ALA A 158 9.70 0.08 21.52
CA ALA A 158 10.76 -0.30 20.57
C ALA A 158 10.76 -1.80 20.23
N ARG A 159 9.57 -2.38 20.00
CA ARG A 159 9.39 -3.82 19.77
C ARG A 159 8.90 -4.12 18.37
N PHE A 160 9.51 -5.12 17.75
CA PHE A 160 9.03 -5.74 16.52
C PHE A 160 8.40 -7.09 16.84
N SER A 161 7.18 -7.28 16.36
CA SER A 161 6.45 -8.54 16.43
C SER A 161 6.07 -8.98 15.02
N GLU A 162 5.92 -10.29 14.82
CA GLU A 162 5.47 -10.84 13.55
C GLU A 162 4.26 -11.75 13.76
N PHE A 163 3.24 -11.55 12.95
CA PHE A 163 2.01 -12.34 12.96
C PHE A 163 1.82 -13.09 11.65
N LYS A 164 1.27 -14.31 11.71
CA LYS A 164 0.88 -15.05 10.51
C LYS A 164 -0.41 -14.47 9.94
N LEU A 165 -0.41 -14.16 8.65
CA LEU A 165 -1.57 -13.66 7.93
C LEU A 165 -2.11 -14.77 7.03
N LYS A 166 -3.32 -15.25 7.33
CA LYS A 166 -3.95 -16.34 6.58
C LYS A 166 -4.71 -15.77 5.38
N ARG A 167 -4.44 -16.32 4.19
CA ARG A 167 -5.32 -16.18 3.03
C ARG A 167 -6.68 -16.82 3.39
N LYS A 168 -7.77 -16.16 2.98
CA LYS A 168 -9.12 -16.73 3.00
C LYS A 168 -9.42 -17.39 1.66
N GLU A 169 -9.82 -18.66 1.68
CA GLU A 169 -10.15 -19.43 0.48
C GLU A 169 -11.41 -18.90 -0.22
N ASP A 170 -12.37 -18.42 0.58
CA ASP A 170 -13.64 -17.83 0.18
C ASP A 170 -13.55 -16.31 -0.07
N CYS A 171 -12.34 -15.75 -0.17
CA CYS A 171 -12.17 -14.32 -0.44
C CYS A 171 -12.74 -13.96 -1.81
N ALA A 172 -13.70 -13.02 -1.85
CA ALA A 172 -14.34 -12.58 -3.09
C ALA A 172 -13.38 -12.02 -4.16
N TYR A 173 -12.14 -11.67 -3.80
CA TYR A 173 -11.16 -11.07 -4.71
C TYR A 173 -9.96 -11.97 -5.02
N CYS A 174 -9.42 -12.70 -4.04
CA CYS A 174 -8.25 -13.57 -4.24
C CYS A 174 -8.49 -15.05 -3.94
N GLY A 175 -9.73 -15.42 -3.65
CA GLY A 175 -10.18 -16.80 -3.52
C GLY A 175 -10.18 -17.52 -4.86
N ASP A 176 -10.32 -18.85 -4.82
CA ASP A 176 -10.33 -19.64 -6.04
C ASP A 176 -11.65 -19.41 -6.79
N GLY A 177 -11.57 -19.10 -8.09
CA GLY A 177 -12.75 -18.75 -8.90
C GLY A 177 -13.31 -17.35 -8.66
N ALA A 178 -12.60 -16.50 -7.90
CA ALA A 178 -12.98 -15.10 -7.70
C ALA A 178 -13.08 -14.36 -9.05
N VAL A 179 -14.24 -13.73 -9.28
CA VAL A 179 -14.45 -12.82 -10.42
C VAL A 179 -14.30 -11.41 -9.88
N ILE A 180 -13.18 -10.77 -10.20
CA ILE A 180 -12.90 -9.41 -9.76
C ILE A 180 -13.81 -8.47 -10.55
N SER A 181 -14.81 -7.89 -9.86
CA SER A 181 -15.78 -6.96 -10.44
C SER A 181 -15.15 -5.60 -10.77
N THR A 182 -15.94 -4.72 -11.38
CA THR A 182 -15.59 -3.31 -11.63
C THR A 182 -15.41 -2.55 -10.31
N TYR A 183 -14.78 -1.38 -10.38
CA TYR A 183 -14.52 -0.51 -9.22
C TYR A 183 -15.71 0.41 -8.85
N GLU A 184 -16.93 0.09 -9.29
CA GLU A 184 -18.11 0.95 -9.13
C GLU A 184 -18.41 1.31 -7.67
N GLU A 185 -18.15 0.38 -6.75
CA GLU A 185 -18.27 0.61 -5.30
C GLU A 185 -17.38 1.75 -4.79
N TYR A 186 -16.25 2.02 -5.45
CA TYR A 186 -15.31 3.07 -5.07
C TYR A 186 -15.69 4.46 -5.55
N GLU A 187 -16.50 4.58 -6.60
CA GLU A 187 -16.89 5.90 -7.12
C GLU A 187 -17.61 6.72 -6.06
N GLN A 188 -18.47 6.08 -5.26
CA GLN A 188 -19.20 6.74 -4.17
C GLN A 188 -18.33 6.97 -2.92
N LEU A 189 -17.39 6.07 -2.62
CA LEU A 189 -16.49 6.16 -1.47
C LEU A 189 -15.36 7.19 -1.68
N CYS A 190 -14.85 7.32 -2.90
CA CYS A 190 -13.78 8.25 -3.27
C CYS A 190 -14.33 9.65 -3.68
N ALA A 191 -15.61 9.76 -4.03
CA ALA A 191 -16.28 11.05 -4.30
C ALA A 191 -16.69 11.81 -3.04
N ALA A 192 -16.56 11.22 -1.85
CA ALA A 192 -16.70 11.95 -0.60
C ALA A 192 -15.57 13.01 -0.49
N PRO A 193 -15.92 14.28 -0.20
CA PRO A 193 -15.00 15.43 -0.25
C PRO A 193 -13.87 15.35 0.77
#